data_AF-A0ABC8LWU3-F1
#
_entry.id   AF-A0ABC8LWU3-F1
#
_cell.length_a   1.000
_cell.length_b   1.000
_cell.length_c   1.000
_cell.angle_alpha   90.00
_cell.angle_beta   90.00
_cell.angle_gamma   90.00
#
_symmetry.space_group_name_H-M   'P 1'
#
loop_
_entity.id
_entity.type
_entity.pdbx_description
1 polymer ?
#
loop_
_entity_poly.entity_id
_entity_poly.type
_entity_poly.pdbx_seq_one_letter_code
_entity_poly.pdbx_strand_id
1 'polypeptide(L)'
;MNKHTAKMMLQQLPKRRELNDRMMLVERWFLASEGIKWKEWFKHLVYGPAAEPESKLGFFPGIADAVATHSSEGTIQHEIWRVARVIQRTSKAPLGSNEKTKIVNTCVCICLV
;
A
#
# COMPACT_ATOMS: atom_id res chain seq x y z
N MET A 1 30.61 14.01 24.63
CA MET A 1 29.17 14.22 24.36
C MET A 1 28.55 14.93 25.54
N ASN A 2 27.90 16.09 25.37
CA ASN A 2 27.40 16.89 26.49
C ASN A 2 25.98 16.42 26.92
N LYS A 3 25.59 16.70 28.17
CA LYS A 3 24.30 16.27 28.74
C LYS A 3 23.09 16.84 27.99
N HIS A 4 23.23 18.02 27.38
CA HIS A 4 22.19 18.66 26.58
C HIS A 4 21.97 17.96 25.23
N THR A 5 23.04 17.55 24.55
CA THR A 5 23.00 16.77 23.30
C THR A 5 22.41 15.39 23.54
N ALA A 6 22.75 14.74 24.65
CA ALA A 6 22.16 13.46 25.03
C ALA A 6 20.65 13.58 25.30
N LYS A 7 20.22 14.64 26.00
CA LYS A 7 18.80 14.94 26.25
C LYS A 7 18.03 15.21 24.95
N MET A 8 18.61 15.99 24.04
CA MET A 8 18.08 16.25 22.69
C MET A 8 17.89 14.96 21.89
N MET A 9 18.88 14.05 21.90
CA MET A 9 18.78 12.76 21.20
C MET A 9 17.71 11.86 21.81
N LEU A 10 17.63 11.78 23.14
CA LEU A 10 16.61 10.99 23.85
C LEU A 10 15.19 11.49 23.55
N GLN A 11 14.99 12.80 23.42
CA GLN A 11 13.69 13.38 23.04
C GLN A 11 13.25 13.03 21.61
N GLN A 12 14.18 12.69 20.72
CA GLN A 12 13.87 12.28 19.34
C GLN A 12 13.52 10.80 19.23
N LEU A 13 13.89 9.95 20.21
CA LEU A 13 13.65 8.51 20.13
C LEU A 13 12.16 8.14 19.99
N PRO A 14 11.22 8.71 20.77
CA PRO A 14 9.79 8.38 20.60
C PRO A 14 9.24 8.82 19.25
N LYS A 15 9.63 10.02 18.77
CA LYS A 15 9.20 10.55 17.46
C LYS A 15 9.72 9.70 16.31
N ARG A 16 10.98 9.25 16.38
CA ARG A 16 11.59 8.35 15.40
C ARG A 16 10.90 6.98 15.38
N ARG A 17 10.57 6.44 16.56
CA ARG A 17 9.86 5.17 16.66
C ARG A 17 8.46 5.26 16.06
N GLU A 18 7.71 6.30 16.38
CA GLU A 18 6.38 6.53 15.81
C GLU A 18 6.42 6.65 14.28
N LEU A 19 7.42 7.35 13.74
CA LEU A 19 7.62 7.46 12.29
C LEU A 19 7.97 6.11 11.65
N ASN A 20 8.89 5.36 12.25
CA ASN A 20 9.29 4.05 11.75
C ASN A 20 8.12 3.06 11.77
N ASP A 21 7.32 3.06 12.84
CA ASP A 21 6.15 2.19 12.97
C ASP A 21 5.11 2.52 11.88
N ARG A 22 4.90 3.81 11.56
CA ARG A 22 4.04 4.23 10.45
C ARG A 22 4.57 3.77 9.09
N MET A 23 5.87 3.90 8.85
CA MET A 23 6.48 3.44 7.59
C MET A 23 6.33 1.92 7.43
N MET A 24 6.59 1.15 8.50
CA MET A 24 6.37 -0.30 8.49
C MET A 24 4.90 -0.66 8.23
N LEU A 25 3.96 0.10 8.80
CA LEU A 25 2.54 -0.11 8.54
C LEU A 25 2.20 0.17 7.09
N VAL A 26 2.65 1.29 6.50
CA VAL A 26 2.37 1.61 5.09
C VAL A 26 2.74 0.46 4.16
N GLU A 27 3.92 -0.13 4.34
CA GLU A 27 4.35 -1.29 3.54
C GLU A 27 3.42 -2.50 3.71
N ARG A 28 3.02 -2.79 4.95
CA ARG A 28 2.11 -3.90 5.24
C ARG A 28 0.73 -3.72 4.60
N TRP A 29 0.28 -2.50 4.35
CA TRP A 29 -1.02 -2.26 3.70
C TRP A 29 -1.01 -2.63 2.22
N PHE A 30 0.17 -2.72 1.58
CA PHE A 30 0.30 -3.25 0.22
C PHE A 30 0.16 -4.78 0.13
N LEU A 31 0.01 -5.46 1.27
CA LEU A 31 -0.26 -6.89 1.33
C LEU A 31 -1.77 -7.16 1.35
N ALA A 32 -2.22 -8.01 0.43
CA ALA A 32 -3.58 -8.49 0.34
C ALA A 32 -3.66 -9.93 0.85
N SER A 33 -4.53 -10.20 1.84
CA SER A 33 -4.68 -11.53 2.48
C SER A 33 -5.01 -12.65 1.50
N GLU A 34 -5.79 -12.34 0.47
CA GLU A 34 -6.22 -13.24 -0.60
C GLU A 34 -5.09 -13.51 -1.62
N GLY A 35 -4.10 -12.62 -1.71
CA GLY A 35 -3.03 -12.71 -2.70
C GLY A 35 -3.49 -12.39 -4.12
N ILE A 36 -2.62 -12.63 -5.09
CA ILE A 36 -2.92 -12.39 -6.50
C ILE A 36 -3.60 -13.63 -7.07
N LYS A 37 -4.60 -13.44 -7.95
CA LYS A 37 -5.24 -14.54 -8.67
C LYS A 37 -4.17 -15.39 -9.37
N TRP A 38 -4.26 -16.73 -9.25
CA TRP A 38 -3.27 -17.68 -9.76
C TRP A 38 -1.91 -17.73 -9.02
N LYS A 39 -1.67 -16.79 -8.10
CA LYS A 39 -0.49 -16.72 -7.23
C LYS A 39 -0.93 -16.34 -5.82
N GLU A 40 -1.83 -17.13 -5.23
CA GLU A 40 -2.43 -16.79 -3.93
C GLU A 40 -1.40 -16.66 -2.82
N TRP A 41 -0.26 -17.33 -2.91
CA TRP A 41 0.87 -17.18 -1.99
C TRP A 41 1.56 -15.81 -2.08
N PHE A 42 1.40 -15.10 -3.21
CA PHE A 42 1.98 -13.78 -3.43
C PHE A 42 1.01 -12.68 -2.99
N LYS A 43 1.36 -11.99 -1.91
CA LYS A 43 0.46 -11.05 -1.23
C LYS A 43 0.66 -9.60 -1.63
N HIS A 44 1.80 -9.26 -2.23
CA HIS A 44 2.18 -7.88 -2.45
C HIS A 44 1.54 -7.32 -3.74
N LEU A 45 0.69 -6.30 -3.63
CA LEU A 45 -0.12 -5.83 -4.77
C LEU A 45 0.62 -4.90 -5.75
N VAL A 46 1.68 -4.21 -5.29
CA VAL A 46 2.38 -3.19 -6.11
C VAL A 46 3.58 -3.77 -6.83
N TYR A 47 4.45 -4.49 -6.12
CA TYR A 47 5.63 -5.14 -6.66
C TYR A 47 5.50 -6.65 -6.64
N GLY A 48 6.02 -7.32 -7.66
CA GLY A 48 6.13 -8.76 -7.69
C GLY A 48 6.61 -9.34 -9.00
N PRO A 49 6.87 -10.66 -9.03
CA PRO A 49 7.25 -11.35 -10.25
C PRO A 49 6.05 -11.36 -11.21
N ALA A 50 6.28 -10.85 -12.41
CA ALA A 50 5.30 -10.92 -13.49
C ALA A 50 5.07 -12.39 -13.91
N ALA A 51 3.89 -12.73 -14.44
CA ALA A 51 3.60 -14.10 -14.88
C ALA A 51 4.46 -14.53 -16.08
N GLU A 52 4.79 -13.60 -16.99
CA GLU A 52 5.63 -13.90 -18.14
C GLU A 52 7.06 -13.37 -17.95
N PRO A 53 8.11 -14.19 -18.17
CA PRO A 53 9.50 -13.75 -18.07
C PRO A 53 9.85 -12.56 -18.98
N GLU A 54 9.15 -12.42 -20.11
CA GLU A 54 9.33 -11.36 -21.10
C GLU A 54 8.53 -10.08 -20.78
N SER A 55 7.58 -10.17 -19.84
CA SER A 55 6.79 -9.01 -19.44
C SER A 55 7.62 -8.10 -18.55
N LYS A 56 8.06 -6.96 -19.11
CA LYS A 56 8.86 -5.93 -18.41
C LYS A 56 8.12 -5.22 -17.25
N LEU A 57 6.87 -5.60 -16.98
CA LEU A 57 6.04 -5.00 -15.95
C LEU A 57 6.26 -5.71 -14.61
N GLY A 58 7.28 -5.27 -13.86
CA GLY A 58 7.49 -5.67 -12.47
C GLY A 58 6.54 -5.00 -11.45
N PHE A 59 5.48 -4.37 -11.95
CA PHE A 59 4.54 -3.56 -11.17
C PHE A 59 3.10 -4.00 -11.43
N PHE A 60 2.28 -3.91 -10.38
CA PHE A 60 0.89 -4.34 -10.35
C PHE A 60 0.67 -5.72 -10.99
N PRO A 61 1.36 -6.76 -10.51
CA PRO A 61 1.35 -8.09 -11.12
C PRO A 61 -0.06 -8.66 -11.35
N GLY A 62 -1.03 -8.40 -10.47
CA GLY A 62 -2.41 -8.84 -10.69
C GLY A 62 -3.08 -8.22 -11.91
N ILE A 63 -2.82 -6.93 -12.17
CA ILE A 63 -3.33 -6.22 -13.35
C ILE A 63 -2.58 -6.69 -14.60
N ALA A 64 -1.25 -6.76 -14.52
CA ALA A 64 -0.42 -7.21 -15.64
C ALA A 64 -0.80 -8.64 -16.07
N ASP A 65 -0.95 -9.55 -15.11
CA ASP A 65 -1.33 -10.95 -15.35
C ASP A 65 -2.77 -11.04 -15.90
N ALA A 66 -3.72 -10.24 -15.39
CA ALA A 66 -5.10 -10.21 -15.90
C ALA A 66 -5.19 -9.71 -17.35
N VAL A 67 -4.38 -8.70 -17.71
CA VAL A 67 -4.32 -8.17 -19.08
C VAL A 67 -3.62 -9.17 -20.02
N ALA A 68 -2.49 -9.76 -19.60
CA ALA A 68 -1.75 -10.73 -20.40
C ALA A 68 -2.56 -12.00 -20.70
N THR A 69 -3.37 -12.44 -19.74
CA THR A 69 -4.23 -13.63 -19.90
C THR A 69 -5.54 -13.36 -20.63
N HIS A 70 -5.75 -12.15 -21.18
CA HIS A 70 -7.01 -11.73 -21.78
C HIS A 70 -8.24 -12.04 -20.89
N SER A 71 -8.10 -11.79 -19.58
CA SER A 71 -9.17 -12.01 -18.63
C SER A 71 -10.39 -11.12 -18.93
N SER A 72 -11.55 -11.48 -18.38
CA SER A 72 -12.76 -10.67 -18.51
C SER A 72 -12.55 -9.25 -17.98
N GLU A 73 -13.28 -8.29 -18.56
CA GLU A 73 -13.22 -6.89 -18.14
C GLU A 73 -13.47 -6.73 -16.62
N GLY A 74 -14.43 -7.48 -16.08
CA GLY A 74 -14.72 -7.48 -14.64
C GLY A 74 -13.53 -7.95 -13.77
N THR A 75 -12.71 -8.88 -14.26
CA THR A 75 -11.50 -9.32 -13.54
C THR A 75 -10.44 -8.21 -13.54
N ILE A 76 -10.23 -7.55 -14.68
CA ILE A 76 -9.28 -6.46 -14.81
C ILE A 76 -9.68 -5.27 -13.92
N GLN A 77 -10.96 -4.90 -13.96
CA GLN A 77 -11.52 -3.84 -13.11
C GLN A 77 -11.38 -4.18 -11.62
N HIS A 78 -11.60 -5.44 -11.24
CA HIS A 78 -11.42 -5.89 -9.86
C HIS A 78 -9.97 -5.72 -9.38
N GLU A 79 -8.98 -6.12 -10.18
CA GLU A 79 -7.56 -5.95 -9.82
C GLU A 79 -7.16 -4.46 -9.74
N ILE A 80 -7.64 -3.62 -10.66
CA ILE A 80 -7.46 -2.17 -10.60
C ILE A 80 -8.04 -1.60 -9.29
N TRP A 81 -9.26 -2.00 -8.94
CA TRP A 81 -9.92 -1.55 -7.73
C TRP A 81 -9.16 -1.95 -6.46
N ARG A 82 -8.62 -3.17 -6.41
CA ARG A 82 -7.83 -3.65 -5.26
C ARG A 82 -6.60 -2.79 -5.04
N VAL A 83 -5.86 -2.51 -6.12
CA VAL A 83 -4.67 -1.64 -6.09
C VAL A 83 -5.04 -0.21 -5.70
N ALA A 84 -6.04 0.38 -6.36
CA ALA A 84 -6.46 1.76 -6.12
C ALA A 84 -6.92 1.97 -4.66
N ARG A 85 -7.70 1.04 -4.13
CA ARG A 85 -8.15 1.03 -2.73
C ARG A 85 -6.98 1.06 -1.77
N VAL A 86 -5.94 0.27 -2.03
CA VAL A 86 -4.78 0.20 -1.14
C VAL A 86 -3.93 1.46 -1.23
N ILE A 87 -3.66 1.98 -2.42
CA ILE A 87 -2.95 3.27 -2.61
C ILE A 87 -3.68 4.41 -1.90
N GLN A 88 -5.01 4.46 -2.02
CA GLN A 88 -5.82 5.48 -1.37
C GLN A 88 -5.81 5.37 0.15
N ARG A 89 -5.73 4.14 0.68
CA ARG A 89 -5.63 3.89 2.11
C ARG A 89 -4.25 4.25 2.65
N THR A 90 -3.19 3.86 1.94
CA THR A 90 -1.80 4.14 2.32
C THR A 90 -1.46 5.61 2.19
N SER A 91 -2.07 6.38 1.30
CA SER A 91 -1.85 7.83 1.24
C SER A 91 -2.41 8.59 2.45
N LYS A 92 -3.45 8.04 3.10
CA LYS A 92 -4.08 8.64 4.29
C LYS A 92 -3.41 8.25 5.61
N ALA A 93 -2.75 7.08 5.67
CA ALA A 93 -2.15 6.53 6.87
C ALA A 93 -0.90 7.26 7.43
N PRO A 94 0.02 7.82 6.61
CA PRO A 94 1.26 8.45 7.10
C PRO A 94 1.07 9.88 7.58
N LEU A 95 -0.10 10.50 7.32
CA LEU A 95 -0.39 11.85 7.79
C LEU A 95 -0.50 11.84 9.32
N GLY A 96 0.40 12.60 9.97
CA GLY A 96 0.46 12.69 11.43
C GLY A 96 -0.86 13.15 12.05
N SER A 97 -0.98 13.02 13.38
CA SER A 97 -2.17 13.40 14.16
C SER A 97 -2.73 14.81 13.90
N ASN A 98 -1.99 15.69 13.24
CA ASN A 98 -2.36 17.07 12.95
C ASN A 98 -3.14 17.24 11.62
N GLU A 99 -3.30 16.19 10.80
CA GLU A 99 -3.95 16.28 9.48
C GLU A 99 -5.10 15.26 9.29
N LYS A 100 -5.49 14.59 10.38
CA LYS A 100 -6.54 13.55 10.36
C LYS A 100 -7.95 14.10 10.10
N THR A 101 -8.17 15.41 10.21
CA THR A 101 -9.51 16.02 10.24
C THR A 101 -10.12 16.28 8.85
N LYS A 102 -9.37 16.18 7.74
CA LYS A 102 -9.89 16.61 6.42
C LYS A 102 -10.36 15.51 5.47
N ILE A 103 -10.07 14.22 5.72
CA ILE A 103 -10.27 13.16 4.70
C ILE A 103 -11.40 12.18 5.05
N VAL A 104 -11.95 12.24 6.26
CA VAL A 104 -13.06 11.37 6.68
C VAL A 104 -14.37 11.63 5.92
N ASN A 105 -14.51 12.77 5.22
CA ASN A 105 -15.74 13.14 4.51
C ASN A 105 -15.83 12.66 3.05
N THR A 106 -14.81 11.98 2.50
CA THR A 106 -14.86 11.50 1.09
C THR A 106 -15.04 9.98 0.96
N CYS A 107 -15.16 9.25 2.07
CA CYS A 107 -15.10 7.78 2.06
C CYS A 107 -16.43 7.05 1.81
N VAL A 108 -17.53 7.76 1.55
CA VAL A 108 -18.85 7.12 1.34
C VAL A 108 -19.16 6.85 -0.14
N CYS A 109 -18.48 7.48 -1.11
CA CYS A 109 -18.95 7.46 -2.51
C CYS A 109 -18.42 6.36 -3.44
N ILE A 110 -17.55 5.43 -3.02
CA ILE A 110 -16.96 4.42 -3.95
C ILE A 110 -17.43 2.98 -3.65
N CYS A 111 -18.36 2.78 -2.72
CA CYS A 111 -18.99 1.46 -2.50
C CYS A 111 -20.28 1.25 -3.34
N LEU A 112 -20.61 2.15 -4.26
CA LEU A 112 -21.82 2.10 -5.09
C LEU A 112 -21.51 2.52 -6.54
N VAL A 113 -20.65 1.76 -7.23
CA VAL A 113 -20.76 1.52 -8.69
C VAL A 113 -20.25 0.12 -8.94
#